data_AF-A0A1Q5SJK6-F1
#
_entry.id   AF-A0A1Q5SJK6-F1
#
_cell.length_a   1.000
_cell.length_b   1.000
_cell.length_c   1.000
_cell.angle_alpha   90.00
_cell.angle_beta   90.00
_cell.angle_gamma   90.00
#
_symmetry.space_group_name_H-M   'P 1'
#
loop_
_entity.id
_entity.type
_entity.pdbx_description
1 polymer ?
#
loop_
_entity_poly.entity_id
_entity_poly.type
_entity_poly.pdbx_seq_one_letter_code
_entity_poly.pdbx_strand_id
1 'polypeptide(L)'
;MPDESEPRAIDGPLPAEYAEAFGLCIKLVSARIDDDPERMKAVNDSLMADLLGDAPLPVPVSSVDQSVVRLLHGLMELMQVPNRFDAMATMVRLYPWGGKISRAQHMENCYYLIVNETYILEERLKAFVNHLIACATSRSFQVDLSSVNRLVIKLHKGFFGKMVAARGIHVHQQSYVPREIKRIETLELMMMGPEPKAQEGPWKLLHRIAFREARKQWVQNAEDAAKAAKYIIGHLLVQTQLVWRTVLQEELDKLDSMGAGQTKASS
;
A
#
# COMPACT_ATOMS: atom_id res chain seq x y z
N MET A 1 28.03 -18.67 16.41
CA MET A 1 26.78 -18.88 17.15
C MET A 1 25.68 -18.20 16.36
N PRO A 2 24.64 -18.92 15.91
CA PRO A 2 23.49 -18.27 15.28
C PRO A 2 22.74 -17.47 16.34
N ASP A 3 22.49 -16.21 16.00
CA ASP A 3 21.73 -15.23 16.78
C ASP A 3 20.30 -15.77 16.97
N GLU A 4 19.86 -15.92 18.21
CA GLU A 4 18.47 -16.24 18.57
C GLU A 4 17.61 -15.02 18.24
N SER A 5 17.39 -14.77 16.95
CA SER A 5 16.46 -13.76 16.51
C SER A 5 15.08 -14.18 17.00
N GLU A 6 14.45 -13.34 17.83
CA GLU A 6 13.03 -13.42 18.16
C GLU A 6 12.23 -13.92 16.95
N PRO A 7 11.33 -14.90 17.10
CA PRO A 7 10.53 -15.40 15.99
C PRO A 7 9.83 -14.20 15.33
N ARG A 8 10.27 -13.87 14.13
CA ARG A 8 9.72 -12.76 13.35
C ARG A 8 8.27 -13.10 13.08
N ALA A 9 7.35 -12.22 13.49
CA ALA A 9 5.90 -12.45 13.45
C ALA A 9 5.27 -12.61 12.03
N ILE A 10 6.06 -12.87 10.98
CA ILE A 10 5.71 -12.47 9.60
C ILE A 10 6.19 -13.44 8.51
N ASP A 11 6.19 -14.76 8.75
CA ASP A 11 6.45 -15.79 7.72
C ASP A 11 5.25 -16.73 7.47
N GLY A 12 4.09 -16.44 8.05
CA GLY A 12 2.86 -17.23 7.86
C GLY A 12 2.00 -16.75 6.68
N PRO A 13 1.12 -17.61 6.12
CA PRO A 13 0.05 -17.17 5.23
C PRO A 13 -0.80 -16.08 5.90
N LEU A 14 -1.47 -15.24 5.11
CA LEU A 14 -2.42 -14.27 5.66
C LEU A 14 -3.35 -14.98 6.66
N PRO A 15 -3.63 -14.38 7.83
CA PRO A 15 -4.53 -14.98 8.81
C PRO A 15 -5.86 -15.37 8.15
N ALA A 16 -6.42 -16.54 8.48
CA ALA A 16 -7.63 -17.07 7.84
C ALA A 16 -8.82 -16.09 7.92
N GLU A 17 -8.82 -15.25 8.95
CA GLU A 17 -9.74 -14.16 9.19
C GLU A 17 -9.81 -13.18 8.00
N TYR A 18 -8.70 -13.02 7.26
CA TYR A 18 -8.65 -12.19 6.04
C TYR A 18 -9.63 -12.67 4.96
N ALA A 19 -9.61 -13.98 4.68
CA ALA A 19 -10.48 -14.57 3.67
C ALA A 19 -11.95 -14.49 4.07
N GLU A 20 -12.24 -14.62 5.37
CA GLU A 20 -13.58 -14.47 5.92
C GLU A 20 -14.11 -13.03 5.73
N ALA A 21 -13.29 -12.02 6.06
CA ALA A 21 -13.64 -10.61 5.91
C ALA A 21 -13.95 -10.25 4.45
N PHE A 22 -13.09 -10.71 3.54
CA PHE A 22 -13.28 -10.51 2.11
C PHE A 22 -14.54 -11.22 1.60
N GLY A 23 -14.79 -12.46 2.07
CA GLY A 23 -16.01 -13.20 1.78
C GLY A 23 -17.27 -12.49 2.27
N LEU A 24 -17.25 -11.87 3.45
CA LEU A 24 -18.37 -11.08 3.97
C LEU A 24 -18.64 -9.83 3.11
N CYS A 25 -17.59 -9.13 2.66
CA CYS A 25 -17.75 -8.00 1.74
C CYS A 25 -18.36 -8.42 0.40
N ILE A 26 -17.88 -9.51 -0.19
CA ILE A 26 -18.46 -10.04 -1.43
C ILE A 26 -19.93 -10.38 -1.21
N LYS A 27 -20.27 -11.10 -0.13
CA LYS A 27 -21.64 -11.47 0.19
C LYS A 27 -22.57 -10.25 0.33
N LEU A 28 -22.14 -9.19 1.02
CA LEU A 28 -22.96 -7.99 1.15
C LEU A 28 -23.15 -7.27 -0.20
N VAL A 29 -22.08 -7.15 -0.99
CA VAL A 29 -22.16 -6.55 -2.31
C VAL A 29 -23.11 -7.37 -3.19
N SER A 30 -22.99 -8.70 -3.19
CA SER A 30 -23.87 -9.61 -3.91
C SER A 30 -25.33 -9.54 -3.43
N ALA A 31 -25.58 -9.60 -2.13
CA ALA A 31 -26.94 -9.55 -1.58
C ALA A 31 -27.69 -8.26 -1.93
N ARG A 32 -26.97 -7.15 -2.12
CA ARG A 32 -27.56 -5.86 -2.54
C ARG A 32 -27.70 -5.70 -4.05
N ILE A 33 -26.98 -6.54 -4.81
CA ILE A 33 -27.04 -6.58 -6.27
C ILE A 33 -28.21 -7.46 -6.72
N ASP A 34 -28.49 -8.54 -5.99
CA ASP A 34 -29.54 -9.50 -6.36
C ASP A 34 -30.96 -8.91 -6.25
N ASP A 35 -31.17 -7.91 -5.39
CA ASP A 35 -32.46 -7.21 -5.22
C ASP A 35 -32.73 -6.12 -6.29
N ASP A 36 -31.76 -5.77 -7.15
CA ASP A 36 -31.91 -4.71 -8.16
C ASP A 36 -31.13 -5.04 -9.47
N PRO A 37 -31.78 -5.73 -10.42
CA PRO A 37 -31.17 -6.11 -11.69
C PRO A 37 -30.69 -4.93 -12.54
N GLU A 38 -31.36 -3.77 -12.45
CA GLU A 38 -30.96 -2.58 -13.18
C GLU A 38 -29.68 -1.98 -12.61
N ARG A 39 -29.53 -2.01 -11.28
CA ARG A 39 -28.27 -1.62 -10.61
C ARG A 39 -27.12 -2.53 -11.00
N MET A 40 -27.34 -3.85 -11.10
CA MET A 40 -26.29 -4.77 -11.54
C MET A 40 -25.85 -4.49 -12.97
N LYS A 41 -26.82 -4.24 -13.86
CA LYS A 41 -26.53 -3.84 -15.23
C LYS A 41 -25.73 -2.54 -15.27
N ALA A 42 -26.09 -1.53 -14.49
CA ALA A 42 -25.35 -0.27 -14.43
C ALA A 42 -23.91 -0.44 -13.90
N VAL A 43 -23.71 -1.32 -12.91
CA VAL A 43 -22.37 -1.67 -12.40
C VAL A 43 -21.55 -2.35 -13.49
N ASN A 44 -22.11 -3.35 -14.18
CA ASN A 44 -21.44 -4.04 -15.27
C ASN A 44 -21.12 -3.11 -16.44
N ASP A 45 -22.05 -2.24 -16.83
CA ASP A 45 -21.87 -1.27 -17.92
C ASP A 45 -20.77 -0.26 -17.56
N SER A 46 -20.72 0.20 -16.29
CA SER A 46 -19.65 1.06 -15.80
C SER A 46 -18.28 0.35 -15.78
N LEU A 47 -18.22 -0.91 -15.35
CA LEU A 47 -17.00 -1.71 -15.37
C LEU A 47 -16.52 -1.96 -16.79
N MET A 48 -17.44 -2.25 -17.70
CA MET A 48 -17.13 -2.47 -19.10
C MET A 48 -16.60 -1.20 -19.76
N ALA A 49 -17.22 -0.05 -19.48
CA ALA A 49 -16.72 1.25 -19.95
C ALA A 49 -15.27 1.51 -19.49
N ASP A 50 -14.97 1.31 -18.20
CA ASP A 50 -13.62 1.46 -17.65
C ASP A 50 -12.61 0.50 -18.31
N LEU A 51 -12.99 -0.76 -18.50
CA LEU A 51 -12.15 -1.77 -19.19
C LEU A 51 -11.89 -1.44 -20.67
N LEU A 52 -12.83 -0.74 -21.32
CA LEU A 52 -12.71 -0.27 -22.70
C LEU A 52 -11.99 1.09 -22.80
N GLY A 53 -11.64 1.72 -21.68
CA GLY A 53 -11.00 3.03 -21.61
C GLY A 53 -11.97 4.22 -21.77
N ASP A 54 -13.27 3.95 -21.73
CA ASP A 54 -14.30 4.97 -21.65
C ASP A 54 -14.43 5.51 -20.23
N ALA A 55 -15.03 6.70 -20.07
CA ALA A 55 -15.29 7.23 -18.75
C ALA A 55 -16.29 6.32 -18.01
N PRO A 56 -16.01 5.90 -16.76
CA PRO A 56 -16.91 5.05 -16.01
C PRO A 56 -18.26 5.75 -15.80
N LEU A 57 -19.35 5.01 -16.00
CA LEU A 57 -20.70 5.54 -15.81
C LEU A 57 -20.97 5.73 -14.32
N PRO A 58 -21.56 6.86 -13.90
CA PRO A 58 -21.87 7.07 -12.49
C PRO A 58 -22.95 6.08 -12.05
N VAL A 59 -22.57 5.11 -11.21
CA VAL A 59 -23.53 4.23 -10.55
C VAL A 59 -24.08 4.97 -9.32
N PRO A 60 -25.40 5.22 -9.22
CA PRO A 60 -25.98 5.79 -8.02
C PRO A 60 -25.83 4.80 -6.87
N VAL A 61 -24.97 5.14 -5.92
CA VAL A 61 -24.73 4.36 -4.71
C VAL A 61 -25.39 5.08 -3.54
N SER A 62 -26.20 4.37 -2.75
CA SER A 62 -26.79 4.95 -1.53
C SER A 62 -25.71 5.53 -0.61
N SER A 63 -26.00 6.56 0.17
CA SER A 63 -24.99 7.18 1.05
C SER A 63 -24.34 6.19 2.02
N VAL A 64 -25.10 5.20 2.46
CA VAL A 64 -24.65 4.08 3.29
C VAL A 64 -23.71 3.14 2.53
N ASP A 65 -24.07 2.78 1.31
CA ASP A 65 -23.22 1.93 0.46
C ASP A 65 -21.92 2.66 0.09
N GLN A 66 -21.96 3.99 -0.06
CA GLN A 66 -20.77 4.77 -0.39
C GLN A 66 -19.70 4.66 0.71
N SER A 67 -20.06 4.61 2.00
CA SER A 67 -19.07 4.44 3.06
C SER A 67 -18.44 3.04 3.06
N VAL A 68 -19.23 2.00 2.79
CA VAL A 68 -18.74 0.61 2.72
C VAL A 68 -17.85 0.42 1.49
N VAL A 69 -18.28 0.93 0.33
CA VAL A 69 -17.50 0.88 -0.92
C VAL A 69 -16.19 1.64 -0.79
N ARG A 70 -16.18 2.84 -0.20
CA ARG A 70 -14.94 3.60 0.06
C ARG A 70 -13.99 2.85 0.99
N LEU A 71 -14.52 2.19 2.03
CA LEU A 71 -13.73 1.39 2.94
C LEU A 71 -13.12 0.18 2.23
N LEU A 72 -13.88 -0.52 1.39
CA LEU A 72 -13.38 -1.64 0.58
C LEU A 72 -12.31 -1.19 -0.41
N HIS A 73 -12.55 -0.10 -1.14
CA HIS A 73 -11.58 0.47 -2.07
C HIS A 73 -10.28 0.85 -1.36
N GLY A 74 -10.37 1.56 -0.23
CA GLY A 74 -9.20 1.91 0.57
C GLY A 74 -8.43 0.69 1.06
N LEU A 75 -9.12 -0.39 1.45
CA LEU A 75 -8.46 -1.65 1.80
C LEU A 75 -7.72 -2.25 0.61
N MET A 76 -8.37 -2.34 -0.55
CA MET A 76 -7.76 -2.89 -1.76
C MET A 76 -6.51 -2.09 -2.16
N GLU A 77 -6.56 -0.77 -2.09
CA GLU A 77 -5.42 0.10 -2.36
C GLU A 77 -4.25 -0.16 -1.39
N LEU A 78 -4.55 -0.32 -0.10
CA LEU A 78 -3.55 -0.64 0.92
C LEU A 78 -2.92 -2.01 0.67
N MET A 79 -3.71 -3.02 0.34
CA MET A 79 -3.23 -4.40 0.06
C MET A 79 -2.23 -4.48 -1.10
N GLN A 80 -2.24 -3.52 -2.03
CA GLN A 80 -1.29 -3.48 -3.14
C GLN A 80 0.08 -2.88 -2.74
N VAL A 81 0.14 -2.09 -1.67
CA VAL A 81 1.36 -1.37 -1.29
C VAL A 81 2.54 -2.31 -1.02
N PRO A 82 2.40 -3.43 -0.28
CA PRO A 82 3.52 -4.32 -0.05
C PRO A 82 4.09 -4.94 -1.34
N ASN A 83 3.22 -5.30 -2.29
CA ASN A 83 3.64 -5.85 -3.59
C ASN A 83 4.47 -4.83 -4.38
N ARG A 84 4.13 -3.54 -4.28
CA ARG A 84 4.89 -2.46 -4.92
C ARG A 84 6.26 -2.30 -4.29
N PHE A 85 6.37 -2.37 -2.96
CA PHE A 85 7.68 -2.37 -2.29
C PHE A 85 8.52 -3.60 -2.66
N ASP A 86 7.92 -4.79 -2.73
CA ASP A 86 8.59 -6.02 -3.16
C ASP A 86 9.09 -5.90 -4.63
N ALA A 87 8.31 -5.27 -5.50
CA ALA A 87 8.71 -4.94 -6.86
C ALA A 87 9.87 -3.92 -6.89
N MET A 88 9.82 -2.87 -6.07
CA MET A 88 10.91 -1.89 -5.95
C MET A 88 12.20 -2.52 -5.43
N ALA A 89 12.12 -3.44 -4.45
CA ALA A 89 13.27 -4.21 -3.99
C ALA A 89 13.91 -4.99 -5.15
N THR A 90 13.07 -5.60 -6.00
CA THR A 90 13.52 -6.29 -7.22
C THR A 90 14.16 -5.33 -8.22
N MET A 91 13.57 -4.15 -8.42
CA MET A 91 14.14 -3.10 -9.27
C MET A 91 15.50 -2.63 -8.75
N VAL A 92 15.71 -2.49 -7.44
CA VAL A 92 17.02 -2.12 -6.87
C VAL A 92 18.03 -3.26 -7.07
N ARG A 93 17.63 -4.53 -6.92
CA ARG A 93 18.52 -5.68 -7.15
C ARG A 93 19.00 -5.74 -8.59
N LEU A 94 18.11 -5.46 -9.54
CA LEU A 94 18.36 -5.58 -10.96
C LEU A 94 18.85 -4.24 -11.53
N TYR A 95 20.01 -4.24 -12.18
CA TYR A 95 20.46 -3.11 -13.00
C TYR A 95 20.34 -3.49 -14.49
N PRO A 96 19.14 -3.41 -15.10
CA PRO A 96 18.90 -3.98 -16.43
C PRO A 96 19.42 -3.12 -17.58
N TRP A 97 19.99 -1.94 -17.29
CA TRP A 97 20.18 -0.90 -18.31
C TRP A 97 21.41 -1.09 -19.18
N GLY A 98 22.30 -2.04 -18.89
CA GLY A 98 23.50 -2.29 -19.70
C GLY A 98 24.40 -1.06 -19.89
N GLY A 99 24.31 -0.06 -19.00
CA GLY A 99 25.02 1.21 -19.10
C GLY A 99 24.28 2.34 -19.85
N LYS A 100 23.04 2.14 -20.31
CA LYS A 100 22.22 3.19 -20.95
C LYS A 100 21.91 4.39 -20.03
N ILE A 101 21.81 4.14 -18.74
CA ILE A 101 21.81 5.15 -17.68
C ILE A 101 22.97 4.85 -16.73
N SER A 102 23.32 5.79 -15.86
CA SER A 102 24.35 5.56 -14.84
C SER A 102 23.81 4.74 -13.65
N ARG A 103 24.70 4.17 -12.83
CA ARG A 103 24.28 3.44 -11.64
C ARG A 103 23.72 4.39 -10.59
N ALA A 104 24.28 5.59 -10.47
CA ALA A 104 23.73 6.62 -9.60
C ALA A 104 22.31 6.99 -10.01
N GLN A 105 22.08 7.28 -11.30
CA GLN A 105 20.75 7.65 -11.81
C GLN A 105 19.72 6.54 -11.59
N HIS A 106 20.10 5.27 -11.81
CA HIS A 106 19.21 4.15 -11.51
C HIS A 106 18.83 4.07 -10.02
N MET A 107 19.83 4.16 -9.13
CA MET A 107 19.59 4.10 -7.69
C MET A 107 18.73 5.27 -7.21
N GLU A 108 18.97 6.46 -7.76
CA GLU A 108 18.19 7.65 -7.48
C GLU A 108 16.72 7.48 -7.91
N ASN A 109 16.46 6.95 -9.10
CA ASN A 109 15.10 6.64 -9.55
C ASN A 109 14.40 5.64 -8.63
N CYS A 110 15.08 4.55 -8.24
CA CYS A 110 14.53 3.58 -7.31
C CYS A 110 14.26 4.18 -5.92
N TYR A 111 15.18 5.02 -5.43
CA TYR A 111 15.01 5.76 -4.19
C TYR A 111 13.74 6.63 -4.23
N TYR A 112 13.52 7.40 -5.30
CA TYR A 112 12.33 8.23 -5.42
C TYR A 112 11.05 7.41 -5.44
N LEU A 113 11.03 6.26 -6.12
CA LEU A 113 9.87 5.37 -6.11
C LEU A 113 9.55 4.87 -4.68
N ILE A 114 10.55 4.44 -3.93
CA ILE A 114 10.39 3.94 -2.55
C ILE A 114 9.86 5.05 -1.63
N VAL A 115 10.43 6.24 -1.72
CA VAL A 115 10.01 7.40 -0.92
C VAL A 115 8.61 7.87 -1.30
N ASN A 116 8.28 7.86 -2.59
CA ASN A 116 6.95 8.22 -3.04
C ASN A 116 5.88 7.21 -2.60
N GLU A 117 6.16 5.91 -2.70
CA GLU A 117 5.23 4.88 -2.23
C GLU A 117 5.05 4.94 -0.71
N THR A 118 6.11 5.26 0.03
CA THR A 118 6.05 5.53 1.47
C THR A 118 5.08 6.66 1.80
N TYR A 119 5.14 7.77 1.05
CA TYR A 119 4.21 8.88 1.21
C TYR A 119 2.77 8.48 0.85
N ILE A 120 2.58 7.76 -0.27
CA ILE A 120 1.27 7.27 -0.70
C ILE A 120 0.65 6.35 0.35
N LEU A 121 1.45 5.46 0.95
CA LEU A 121 0.99 4.60 2.05
C LEU A 121 0.48 5.43 3.23
N GLU A 122 1.22 6.44 3.66
CA GLU A 122 0.80 7.32 4.75
C GLU A 122 -0.56 7.98 4.46
N GLU A 123 -0.72 8.55 3.27
CA GLU A 123 -1.98 9.21 2.88
C GLU A 123 -3.13 8.21 2.76
N ARG A 124 -2.89 7.02 2.21
CA ARG A 124 -3.90 5.95 2.13
C ARG A 124 -4.31 5.44 3.51
N LEU A 125 -3.37 5.32 4.45
CA LEU A 125 -3.69 4.91 5.82
C LEU A 125 -4.58 5.95 6.52
N LYS A 126 -4.28 7.25 6.37
CA LYS A 126 -5.11 8.33 6.89
C LYS A 126 -6.53 8.30 6.28
N ALA A 127 -6.62 8.20 4.96
CA ALA A 127 -7.90 8.12 4.25
C ALA A 127 -8.72 6.90 4.70
N PHE A 128 -8.08 5.74 4.79
CA PHE A 128 -8.72 4.50 5.24
C PHE A 128 -9.27 4.60 6.66
N VAL A 129 -8.47 5.11 7.60
CA VAL A 129 -8.90 5.34 8.98
C VAL A 129 -10.10 6.29 9.04
N ASN A 130 -10.09 7.37 8.26
CA ASN A 130 -11.22 8.29 8.18
C ASN A 130 -12.48 7.62 7.62
N HIS A 131 -12.34 6.76 6.61
CA HIS A 131 -13.45 5.97 6.08
C HIS A 131 -14.00 4.98 7.10
N LEU A 132 -13.12 4.33 7.87
CA LEU A 132 -13.51 3.41 8.93
C LEU A 132 -14.30 4.12 10.04
N ILE A 133 -13.82 5.28 10.50
CA ILE A 133 -14.52 6.12 11.50
C ILE A 133 -15.87 6.58 10.96
N ALA A 134 -15.94 7.07 9.73
CA ALA A 134 -17.18 7.53 9.12
C ALA A 134 -18.21 6.39 8.99
N CYS A 135 -17.76 5.20 8.58
CA CYS A 135 -18.59 4.01 8.48
C CYS A 135 -19.14 3.57 9.85
N ALA A 136 -18.35 3.62 10.91
CA ALA A 136 -18.81 3.29 12.25
C ALA A 136 -19.74 4.35 12.85
N THR A 137 -19.40 5.63 12.68
CA THR A 137 -20.17 6.76 13.23
C THR A 137 -21.55 6.85 12.60
N SER A 138 -21.69 6.57 11.30
CA SER A 138 -23.00 6.54 10.63
C SER A 138 -23.94 5.46 11.21
N ARG A 139 -23.40 4.53 12.01
CA ARG A 139 -24.10 3.43 12.67
C ARG A 139 -24.12 3.53 14.18
N SER A 140 -23.76 4.68 14.74
CA SER A 140 -23.67 4.88 16.19
C SER A 140 -22.72 3.90 16.90
N PHE A 141 -21.77 3.32 16.17
CA PHE A 141 -20.78 2.40 16.70
C PHE A 141 -19.47 3.13 17.00
N GLN A 142 -18.83 2.82 18.12
CA GLN A 142 -17.51 3.34 18.46
C GLN A 142 -16.43 2.32 18.11
N VAL A 143 -15.40 2.78 17.38
CA VAL A 143 -14.22 1.96 17.05
C VAL A 143 -13.04 2.45 17.88
N ASP A 144 -12.39 1.55 18.62
CA ASP A 144 -11.12 1.87 19.27
C ASP A 144 -9.97 1.73 18.26
N LEU A 145 -9.52 2.88 17.74
CA LEU A 145 -8.38 2.97 16.83
C LEU A 145 -7.07 3.33 17.54
N SER A 146 -7.04 3.31 18.88
CA SER A 146 -5.87 3.74 19.66
C SER A 146 -4.64 2.85 19.43
N SER A 147 -4.83 1.56 19.18
CA SER A 147 -3.77 0.60 18.87
C SER A 147 -3.15 0.88 17.49
N VAL A 148 -4.01 1.02 16.47
CA VAL A 148 -3.62 1.35 15.10
C VAL A 148 -2.91 2.71 15.06
N ASN A 149 -3.46 3.73 15.70
CA ASN A 149 -2.85 5.06 15.71
C ASN A 149 -1.46 5.04 16.38
N ARG A 150 -1.31 4.31 17.49
CA ARG A 150 0.02 4.10 18.12
C ARG A 150 1.01 3.42 17.18
N LEU A 151 0.56 2.43 16.41
CA LEU A 151 1.40 1.74 15.42
C LEU A 151 1.80 2.65 14.27
N VAL A 152 0.85 3.40 13.71
CA VAL A 152 1.11 4.38 12.63
C VAL A 152 2.11 5.43 13.11
N ILE A 153 1.94 5.98 14.32
CA ILE A 153 2.89 6.93 14.92
C ILE A 153 4.27 6.30 15.09
N LYS A 154 4.34 5.05 15.59
CA LYS A 154 5.61 4.34 15.79
C LYS A 154 6.33 4.12 14.46
N LEU A 155 5.61 3.75 13.41
CA LEU A 155 6.17 3.52 12.07
C LEU A 155 6.54 4.82 11.36
N HIS A 156 5.75 5.88 11.55
CA HIS A 156 6.12 7.21 11.09
C HIS A 156 7.41 7.68 11.79
N LYS A 157 7.52 7.58 13.12
CA LYS A 157 8.75 8.00 13.83
C LYS A 157 9.97 7.12 13.52
N GLY A 158 9.78 5.81 13.39
CA GLY A 158 10.86 4.84 13.23
C GLY A 158 11.35 4.69 11.79
N PHE A 159 10.47 4.88 10.81
CA PHE A 159 10.72 4.45 9.44
C PHE A 159 10.29 5.48 8.40
N PHE A 160 9.00 5.82 8.33
CA PHE A 160 8.49 6.70 7.26
C PHE A 160 8.95 8.15 7.42
N GLY A 161 9.05 8.68 8.63
CA GLY A 161 9.31 10.08 8.91
C GLY A 161 10.63 10.57 8.37
N LYS A 162 11.68 9.72 8.36
CA LYS A 162 12.95 10.07 7.70
C LYS A 162 12.80 10.13 6.17
N MET A 163 12.07 9.19 5.58
CA MET A 163 11.84 9.14 4.13
C MET A 163 10.89 10.25 3.65
N VAL A 164 9.83 10.53 4.41
CA VAL A 164 8.86 11.60 4.14
C VAL A 164 9.51 12.97 4.33
N ALA A 165 10.31 13.17 5.37
CA ALA A 165 11.10 14.40 5.52
C ALA A 165 12.07 14.59 4.35
N ALA A 166 12.75 13.53 3.93
CA ALA A 166 13.61 13.55 2.76
C ALA A 166 12.85 13.92 1.47
N ARG A 167 11.62 13.42 1.28
CA ARG A 167 10.71 13.84 0.20
C ARG A 167 10.36 15.31 0.29
N GLY A 168 9.97 15.80 1.47
CA GLY A 168 9.59 17.19 1.68
C GLY A 168 10.73 18.15 1.32
N ILE A 169 11.95 17.83 1.73
CA ILE A 169 13.16 18.59 1.34
C ILE A 169 13.36 18.53 -0.19
N HIS A 170 13.24 17.33 -0.78
CA HIS A 170 13.40 17.13 -2.22
C HIS A 170 12.39 17.96 -3.05
N VAL A 171 11.12 17.93 -2.66
CA VAL A 171 10.03 18.60 -3.39
C VAL A 171 10.06 20.12 -3.22
N HIS A 172 10.50 20.63 -2.06
CA HIS A 172 10.33 22.05 -1.72
C HIS A 172 11.62 22.88 -1.61
N GLN A 173 12.81 22.29 -1.48
CA GLN A 173 14.03 23.05 -1.20
C GLN A 173 15.16 22.78 -2.20
N GLN A 174 15.60 21.52 -2.30
CA GLN A 174 16.70 21.11 -3.17
C GLN A 174 16.61 19.61 -3.39
N SER A 175 17.03 19.12 -4.56
CA SER A 175 17.09 17.69 -4.86
C SER A 175 17.89 16.93 -3.79
N TYR A 176 17.18 16.35 -2.82
CA TYR A 176 17.79 15.56 -1.77
C TYR A 176 18.07 14.16 -2.32
N VAL A 177 19.35 13.84 -2.38
CA VAL A 177 19.86 12.51 -2.74
C VAL A 177 20.59 11.93 -1.53
N PRO A 178 20.28 10.69 -1.10
CA PRO A 178 21.00 10.01 -0.03
C PRO A 178 22.52 9.99 -0.25
N ARG A 179 23.28 10.06 0.85
CA ARG A 179 24.76 10.19 0.81
C ARG A 179 25.42 9.06 0.03
N GLU A 180 24.92 7.85 0.15
CA GLU A 180 25.41 6.66 -0.54
C GLU A 180 25.19 6.73 -2.05
N ILE A 181 24.10 7.34 -2.52
CA ILE A 181 23.83 7.56 -3.94
C ILE A 181 24.73 8.69 -4.47
N LYS A 182 24.84 9.80 -3.72
CA LYS A 182 25.79 10.89 -4.02
C LYS A 182 27.24 10.40 -4.11
N ARG A 183 27.63 9.43 -3.28
CA ARG A 183 28.96 8.82 -3.32
C ARG A 183 29.18 8.06 -4.63
N ILE A 184 28.19 7.34 -5.13
CA ILE A 184 28.27 6.65 -6.43
C ILE A 184 28.40 7.69 -7.55
N GLU A 185 27.57 8.72 -7.55
CA GLU A 185 27.60 9.80 -8.53
C GLU A 185 28.96 10.51 -8.55
N THR A 186 29.50 10.85 -7.38
CA THR A 186 30.83 11.46 -7.27
C THR A 186 31.91 10.56 -7.87
N LEU A 187 31.87 9.25 -7.58
CA LEU A 187 32.83 8.29 -8.16
C LEU A 187 32.65 8.16 -9.67
N GLU A 188 31.43 8.24 -10.19
CA GLU A 188 31.17 8.27 -11.64
C GLU A 188 31.79 9.51 -12.29
N LEU A 189 31.64 10.69 -11.69
CA LEU A 189 32.25 11.93 -12.17
C LEU A 189 33.78 11.87 -12.18
N MET A 190 34.40 11.33 -11.13
CA MET A 190 35.86 11.18 -11.05
C MET A 190 36.40 10.24 -12.14
N MET A 191 35.60 9.28 -12.60
CA MET A 191 35.95 8.38 -13.70
C MET A 191 35.75 9.00 -15.10
N MET A 192 35.11 10.17 -15.23
CA MET A 192 34.90 10.86 -16.52
C MET A 192 36.08 11.73 -16.94
N GLY A 193 37.05 11.97 -16.06
CA GLY A 193 38.24 12.79 -16.36
C GLY A 193 39.20 12.11 -17.35
N PRO A 194 40.06 12.88 -18.05
CA PRO A 194 41.04 12.35 -19.02
C PRO A 194 42.24 11.63 -18.35
N GLU A 195 42.05 11.03 -17.17
CA GLU A 195 43.16 10.46 -16.40
C GLU A 195 43.86 9.31 -17.14
N PRO A 196 45.18 9.15 -16.93
CA PRO A 196 45.91 8.00 -17.45
C PRO A 196 45.25 6.69 -16.97
N LYS A 197 45.02 5.74 -17.89
CA LYS A 197 44.36 4.44 -17.63
C LYS A 197 44.84 3.69 -16.38
N ALA A 198 46.06 3.95 -15.92
CA ALA A 198 46.64 3.38 -14.70
C ALA A 198 45.94 3.83 -13.40
N GLN A 199 45.28 4.99 -13.36
CA GLN A 199 44.59 5.51 -12.17
C GLN A 199 43.09 5.15 -12.13
N GLU A 200 42.52 4.64 -13.22
CA GLU A 200 41.10 4.23 -13.26
C GLU A 200 40.78 3.01 -12.38
N GLY A 201 41.76 2.15 -12.13
CA GLY A 201 41.59 0.87 -11.42
C GLY A 201 41.00 1.04 -10.00
N PRO A 202 41.64 1.83 -9.12
CA PRO A 202 41.12 2.13 -7.78
C PRO A 202 39.73 2.75 -7.78
N TRP A 203 39.45 3.73 -8.65
CA TRP A 203 38.15 4.39 -8.73
C TRP A 203 37.04 3.43 -9.15
N LYS A 204 37.30 2.56 -10.14
CA LYS A 204 36.36 1.51 -10.57
C LYS A 204 36.08 0.50 -9.45
N LEU A 205 37.08 0.16 -8.64
CA LEU A 205 36.88 -0.72 -7.49
C LEU A 205 35.99 -0.06 -6.42
N LEU A 206 36.31 1.19 -6.05
CA LEU A 206 35.52 1.96 -5.09
C LEU A 206 34.07 2.15 -5.57
N HIS A 207 33.85 2.43 -6.85
CA HIS A 207 32.52 2.54 -7.44
C HIS A 207 31.71 1.26 -7.31
N ARG A 208 32.33 0.10 -7.60
CA ARG A 208 31.68 -1.21 -7.46
C ARG A 208 31.30 -1.52 -6.01
N ILE A 209 32.17 -1.18 -5.06
CA ILE A 209 31.92 -1.36 -3.63
C ILE A 209 30.77 -0.45 -3.18
N ALA A 210 30.86 0.85 -3.47
CA ALA A 210 29.83 1.82 -3.11
C ALA A 210 28.45 1.44 -3.70
N PHE A 211 28.41 1.01 -4.96
CA PHE A 211 27.16 0.55 -5.58
C PHE A 211 26.61 -0.71 -4.90
N ARG A 212 27.46 -1.69 -4.57
CA ARG A 212 27.03 -2.92 -3.89
C ARG A 212 26.46 -2.61 -2.50
N GLU A 213 27.11 -1.72 -1.75
CA GLU A 213 26.67 -1.28 -0.42
C GLU A 213 25.32 -0.58 -0.49
N ALA A 214 25.20 0.43 -1.36
CA ALA A 214 23.94 1.16 -1.55
C ALA A 214 22.82 0.21 -2.01
N ARG A 215 23.11 -0.69 -2.95
CA ARG A 215 22.14 -1.70 -3.41
C ARG A 215 21.65 -2.57 -2.26
N LYS A 216 22.55 -3.12 -1.45
CA LYS A 216 22.18 -3.95 -0.31
C LYS A 216 21.29 -3.19 0.67
N GLN A 217 21.67 -1.95 0.98
CA GLN A 217 20.91 -1.09 1.89
C GLN A 217 19.50 -0.78 1.36
N TRP A 218 19.37 -0.38 0.10
CA TRP A 218 18.08 0.01 -0.46
C TRP A 218 17.15 -1.17 -0.74
N VAL A 219 17.70 -2.36 -1.03
CA VAL A 219 16.92 -3.61 -1.04
C VAL A 219 16.35 -3.87 0.36
N GLN A 220 17.18 -3.79 1.39
CA GLN A 220 16.73 -3.98 2.78
C GLN A 220 15.65 -2.97 3.16
N ASN A 221 15.85 -1.69 2.85
CA ASN A 221 14.86 -0.65 3.10
C ASN A 221 13.50 -0.95 2.42
N ALA A 222 13.51 -1.38 1.16
CA ALA A 222 12.26 -1.71 0.45
C ALA A 222 11.57 -2.95 1.06
N GLU A 223 12.32 -3.99 1.42
CA GLU A 223 11.78 -5.17 2.10
C GLU A 223 11.20 -4.85 3.48
N ASP A 224 11.88 -4.02 4.26
CA ASP A 224 11.42 -3.59 5.58
C ASP A 224 10.17 -2.70 5.46
N ALA A 225 10.08 -1.88 4.42
CA ALA A 225 8.89 -1.12 4.09
C ALA A 225 7.70 -2.03 3.75
N ALA A 226 7.92 -3.06 2.92
CA ALA A 226 6.89 -4.05 2.58
C ALA A 226 6.38 -4.77 3.83
N LYS A 227 7.28 -5.19 4.73
CA LYS A 227 6.92 -5.85 6.01
C LYS A 227 6.15 -4.91 6.94
N ALA A 228 6.61 -3.67 7.09
CA ALA A 228 5.92 -2.66 7.88
C ALA A 228 4.50 -2.39 7.35
N ALA A 229 4.35 -2.27 6.03
CA ALA A 229 3.05 -2.11 5.39
C ALA A 229 2.13 -3.32 5.67
N LYS A 230 2.61 -4.55 5.42
CA LYS A 230 1.87 -5.79 5.73
C LYS A 230 1.39 -5.82 7.19
N TYR A 231 2.27 -5.44 8.12
CA TYR A 231 1.96 -5.41 9.54
C TYR A 231 0.84 -4.40 9.89
N ILE A 232 0.92 -3.14 9.44
CA ILE A 232 -0.13 -2.15 9.70
C ILE A 232 -1.46 -2.61 9.09
N ILE A 233 -1.41 -3.09 7.85
CA ILE A 233 -2.60 -3.50 7.11
C ILE A 233 -3.28 -4.66 7.84
N GLY A 234 -2.53 -5.65 8.32
CA GLY A 234 -3.05 -6.75 9.13
C GLY A 234 -3.78 -6.27 10.39
N HIS A 235 -3.23 -5.29 11.12
CA HIS A 235 -3.92 -4.69 12.28
C HIS A 235 -5.18 -3.92 11.90
N LEU A 236 -5.13 -3.16 10.81
CA LEU A 236 -6.30 -2.46 10.28
C LEU A 236 -7.41 -3.41 9.86
N LEU A 237 -7.06 -4.54 9.26
CA LEU A 237 -8.00 -5.59 8.87
C LEU A 237 -8.78 -6.14 10.06
N VAL A 238 -8.13 -6.40 11.19
CA VAL A 238 -8.82 -6.87 12.41
C VAL A 238 -9.84 -5.84 12.89
N GLN A 239 -9.49 -4.55 12.90
CA GLN A 239 -10.44 -3.49 13.27
C GLN A 239 -11.57 -3.33 12.23
N THR A 240 -11.24 -3.48 10.96
CA THR A 240 -12.20 -3.41 9.86
C THR A 240 -13.19 -4.58 9.91
N GLN A 241 -12.73 -5.77 10.28
CA GLN A 241 -13.59 -6.95 10.50
C GLN A 241 -14.61 -6.71 11.61
N LEU A 242 -14.23 -6.04 12.70
CA LEU A 242 -15.18 -5.73 13.77
C LEU A 242 -16.28 -4.80 13.26
N VAL A 243 -15.90 -3.72 12.57
CA VAL A 243 -16.86 -2.78 11.97
C VAL A 243 -17.71 -3.48 10.92
N TRP A 244 -17.10 -4.27 10.03
CA TRP A 244 -17.83 -5.00 9.00
C TRP A 244 -18.75 -6.06 9.59
N ARG A 245 -18.33 -6.88 10.55
CA ARG A 245 -19.26 -7.85 11.15
C ARG A 245 -20.47 -7.14 11.75
N THR A 246 -20.29 -6.05 12.48
CA THR A 246 -21.43 -5.31 13.05
C THR A 246 -22.31 -4.69 11.96
N VAL A 247 -21.72 -3.94 11.03
CA VAL A 247 -22.48 -3.23 9.98
C VAL A 247 -23.11 -4.19 8.98
N LEU A 248 -22.38 -5.22 8.55
CA LEU A 248 -22.86 -6.19 7.58
C LEU A 248 -23.91 -7.11 8.20
N GLN A 249 -23.74 -7.56 9.46
CA GLN A 249 -24.73 -8.40 10.12
C GLN A 249 -26.04 -7.64 10.33
N GLU A 250 -25.99 -6.39 10.80
CA GLU A 250 -27.20 -5.56 10.95
C GLU A 250 -27.95 -5.37 9.62
N GLU A 251 -27.24 -5.28 8.51
CA GLU A 251 -27.87 -5.13 7.20
C GLU A 251 -28.37 -6.47 6.64
N LEU A 252 -27.66 -7.57 6.86
CA LEU A 252 -28.13 -8.91 6.52
C LEU A 252 -29.40 -9.25 7.30
N ASP A 253 -29.43 -8.96 8.60
CA ASP A 253 -30.60 -9.18 9.46
C ASP A 253 -31.82 -8.38 8.97
N LYS A 254 -31.61 -7.16 8.46
CA LYS A 254 -32.68 -6.35 7.84
C LYS A 254 -33.20 -6.97 6.55
N LEU A 255 -32.31 -7.42 5.67
CA LEU A 255 -32.71 -8.05 4.40
C LEU A 255 -33.50 -9.35 4.66
N ASP A 256 -33.03 -10.18 5.59
CA ASP A 256 -33.73 -11.41 6.00
C ASP A 256 -35.13 -11.11 6.55
N SER A 257 -35.27 -10.03 7.35
CA SER A 257 -36.57 -9.60 7.88
C SER A 257 -37.54 -9.10 6.79
N MET A 258 -37.03 -8.48 5.72
CA MET A 258 -37.83 -8.00 4.59
C MET A 258 -38.28 -9.16 3.68
N GLY A 259 -37.40 -10.12 3.41
CA GLY A 259 -37.72 -11.32 2.63
C GLY A 259 -38.79 -12.19 3.31
N ALA A 260 -38.74 -12.33 4.65
CA ALA A 260 -39.74 -13.06 5.43
C ALA A 260 -41.13 -12.39 5.44
N GLY A 261 -41.20 -11.07 5.21
CA GLY A 261 -42.45 -10.33 5.13
C GLY A 261 -43.17 -10.51 3.79
N GLN A 262 -42.44 -10.55 2.67
CA GLN A 262 -43.01 -10.69 1.34
C GLN A 262 -43.58 -12.09 1.04
N THR A 263 -43.05 -13.13 1.69
CA THR A 263 -43.58 -14.50 1.55
C THR A 263 -44.93 -14.70 2.24
N LYS A 264 -45.26 -13.90 3.26
CA LYS A 264 -46.56 -13.97 3.97
C LYS A 264 -47.67 -13.18 3.30
N ALA A 265 -47.36 -12.24 2.40
CA ALA A 265 -48.36 -11.41 1.71
C ALA A 265 -48.86 -12.03 0.39
N SER A 266 -48.21 -13.10 -0.07
CA SER A 266 -48.51 -13.79 -1.33
C SER A 266 -49.18 -15.16 -1.14
N SER A 267 -49.59 -15.49 0.10
CA SER A 267 -50.41 -16.65 0.47
C SER A 267 -51.78 -16.20 1.00
#